data_AF-A0A929MSG9-F1
#
_entry.id   AF-A0A929MSG9-F1
#
_cell.length_a   1.000
_cell.length_b   1.000
_cell.length_c   1.000
_cell.angle_alpha   90.00
_cell.angle_beta   90.00
_cell.angle_gamma   90.00
#
_symmetry.space_group_name_H-M   'P 1'
#
loop_
_entity.id
_entity.type
_entity.pdbx_description
1 polymer ?
#
loop_
_entity_poly.entity_id
_entity_poly.type
_entity_poly.pdbx_seq_one_letter_code
_entity_poly.pdbx_strand_id
1 'polypeptide(L)'
;MSNLLRKIGAGLAALGLAFTSLSATPVHAQNEFEGKTVKIGVVGSTMKDIMTYVAEKAAKEGITLEVTELNDYNTPNTALLDGDIDMNAFQHQVFLDDWNKAHNAELQNIGYTFAVPLRLYSSKYKSLDELPEKAKIAISSDPVGSAYAIKV
;
A
#
# COMPACT_ATOMS: atom_id res chain seq x y z
N MET A 1 15.88 32.42 -10.30
CA MET A 1 16.19 31.12 -10.94
C MET A 1 14.90 30.61 -11.55
N SER A 2 14.49 31.10 -12.72
CA SER A 2 15.00 30.84 -14.07
C SER A 2 14.50 29.52 -14.66
N ASN A 3 13.49 29.66 -15.52
CA ASN A 3 13.30 28.90 -16.76
C ASN A 3 12.73 27.47 -16.71
N LEU A 4 11.59 27.26 -16.03
CA LEU A 4 10.82 26.02 -16.26
C LEU A 4 9.32 26.19 -16.56
N LEU A 5 8.75 27.39 -16.41
CA LEU A 5 7.31 27.64 -16.59
C LEU A 5 6.92 28.29 -17.93
N ARG A 6 7.78 28.24 -18.96
CA ARG A 6 7.53 28.90 -20.27
C ARG A 6 7.51 27.96 -21.48
N LYS A 7 6.98 26.73 -21.36
CA LYS A 7 6.96 25.77 -22.49
C LYS A 7 5.71 24.92 -22.73
N ILE A 8 4.57 25.15 -22.08
CA ILE A 8 3.35 24.33 -22.37
C ILE A 8 2.08 25.18 -22.56
N GLY A 9 2.20 26.33 -23.24
CA GLY A 9 1.05 27.15 -23.58
C GLY A 9 1.16 27.69 -25.01
N ALA A 10 0.15 27.38 -25.81
CA ALA A 10 -0.12 27.90 -27.16
C ALA A 10 0.72 27.31 -28.31
N GLY A 11 0.13 26.34 -29.01
CA GLY A 11 0.63 25.82 -30.27
C GLY A 11 -0.40 25.02 -31.07
N LEU A 12 -1.66 25.46 -31.12
CA LEU A 12 -2.62 24.98 -32.13
C LEU A 12 -3.40 26.17 -32.70
N ALA A 13 -2.92 26.68 -33.84
CA ALA A 13 -3.71 27.44 -34.79
C ALA A 13 -3.32 26.99 -36.19
N ALA A 14 -4.34 26.64 -36.97
CA ALA A 14 -4.30 25.90 -38.23
C ALA A 14 -3.62 26.63 -39.40
N LEU A 15 -3.05 25.87 -40.36
CA LEU A 15 -3.49 25.82 -41.76
C LEU A 15 -2.62 24.85 -42.58
N GLY A 16 -3.25 23.92 -43.31
CA GLY A 16 -2.56 23.08 -44.28
C GLY A 16 -3.39 21.89 -44.75
N LEU A 17 -4.33 22.14 -45.66
CA LEU A 17 -5.01 21.11 -46.44
C LEU A 17 -3.97 20.41 -47.35
N ALA A 18 -3.56 19.20 -46.98
CA ALA A 18 -2.88 18.27 -47.88
C ALA A 18 -3.55 16.91 -47.77
N PHE A 19 -4.15 16.49 -48.88
CA PHE A 19 -4.71 15.16 -49.10
C PHE A 19 -3.56 14.14 -49.06
N THR A 20 -3.33 13.49 -47.92
CA THR A 20 -2.41 12.35 -47.80
C THR A 20 -3.19 11.17 -47.25
N SER A 21 -3.17 10.09 -48.04
CA SER A 21 -3.77 8.78 -47.78
C SER A 21 -3.76 8.38 -46.29
N LEU A 22 -4.96 8.15 -45.75
CA LEU A 22 -5.19 7.60 -44.42
C LEU A 22 -4.74 6.15 -44.39
N SER A 23 -3.44 5.93 -44.18
CA SER A 23 -2.93 4.65 -43.69
C SER A 23 -3.36 4.55 -42.23
N ALA A 24 -4.42 3.76 -41.97
CA ALA A 24 -4.83 3.39 -40.63
C ALA A 24 -3.69 2.59 -39.97
N THR A 25 -2.75 3.29 -39.35
CA THR A 25 -1.85 2.67 -38.38
C THR A 25 -2.74 2.26 -37.20
N PRO A 26 -2.78 0.97 -36.83
CA PRO A 26 -3.43 0.60 -35.60
C PRO A 26 -2.66 1.30 -34.49
N VAL A 27 -3.27 2.31 -33.88
CA VAL A 27 -2.85 2.81 -32.57
C VAL A 27 -3.10 1.63 -31.63
N HIS A 28 -2.08 0.78 -31.48
CA HIS A 28 -1.99 -0.09 -30.33
C HIS A 28 -2.05 0.86 -29.14
N ALA A 29 -3.11 0.77 -28.35
CA ALA A 29 -3.10 1.33 -27.01
C ALA A 29 -1.94 0.63 -26.29
N GLN A 30 -0.77 1.28 -26.26
CA GLN A 30 0.34 0.81 -25.46
C GLN A 30 -0.17 0.77 -24.03
N ASN A 31 -0.20 -0.43 -23.47
CA ASN A 31 -0.56 -0.58 -22.08
C ASN A 31 0.52 0.16 -21.28
N GLU A 32 0.14 1.27 -20.64
CA GLU A 32 1.07 2.16 -19.92
C GLU A 32 1.88 1.44 -18.83
N PHE A 33 1.45 0.23 -18.47
CA PHE A 33 2.02 -0.59 -17.42
C PHE A 33 2.90 -1.74 -17.93
N GLU A 34 3.03 -1.94 -19.24
CA GLU A 34 3.79 -3.05 -19.82
C GLU A 34 5.27 -3.01 -19.39
N GLY A 35 5.70 -4.07 -18.68
CA GLY A 35 7.08 -4.22 -18.21
C GLY A 35 7.40 -3.48 -16.91
N LYS A 36 6.41 -2.96 -16.19
CA LYS A 36 6.62 -2.38 -14.85
C LYS A 36 6.73 -3.48 -13.80
N THR A 37 7.85 -3.52 -13.10
CA THR A 37 8.02 -4.31 -11.87
C THR A 37 7.76 -3.44 -10.66
N VAL A 38 7.00 -3.96 -9.70
CA VAL A 38 6.69 -3.32 -8.42
C VAL A 38 7.00 -4.31 -7.30
N LYS A 39 7.77 -3.88 -6.30
CA LYS A 39 8.11 -4.68 -5.12
C LYS A 39 7.20 -4.31 -3.96
N ILE A 40 6.52 -5.31 -3.39
CA ILE A 40 5.67 -5.12 -2.21
C ILE A 40 6.17 -5.91 -1.01
N GLY A 41 6.35 -5.23 0.12
CA GLY A 41 6.59 -5.85 1.42
C GLY A 41 5.28 -6.18 2.14
N VAL A 42 5.14 -7.41 2.62
CA VAL A 42 3.99 -7.87 3.42
C VAL A 42 4.45 -8.53 4.71
N VAL A 43 3.61 -8.55 5.73
CA VAL A 43 3.88 -9.26 6.99
C VAL A 43 2.88 -10.38 7.18
N GLY A 44 3.39 -11.60 7.43
CA GLY A 44 2.61 -12.80 7.67
C GLY A 44 2.14 -13.53 6.41
N SER A 45 2.08 -14.86 6.52
CA SER A 45 1.78 -15.77 5.41
C SER A 45 0.41 -15.51 4.76
N THR A 46 -0.61 -15.18 5.55
CA THR A 46 -1.95 -14.87 5.02
C THR A 46 -1.93 -13.66 4.08
N MET A 47 -1.18 -12.61 4.42
CA MET A 47 -1.08 -11.43 3.55
C MET A 47 -0.27 -11.75 2.29
N LYS A 48 0.77 -12.57 2.40
CA LYS A 48 1.51 -13.07 1.24
C LYS A 48 0.63 -13.84 0.27
N ASP A 49 -0.23 -14.73 0.77
CA ASP A 49 -1.16 -15.48 -0.06
C ASP A 49 -2.13 -14.54 -0.81
N ILE A 50 -2.67 -13.55 -0.10
CA ILE A 50 -3.54 -12.51 -0.70
C ILE A 50 -2.78 -11.73 -1.78
N MET A 51 -1.57 -11.26 -1.50
CA MET A 51 -0.80 -10.48 -2.46
C MET A 51 -0.27 -11.30 -3.63
N THR A 52 -0.05 -12.61 -3.45
CA THR A 52 0.26 -13.54 -4.55
C THR A 52 -0.93 -13.63 -5.51
N TYR A 53 -2.15 -13.75 -4.99
CA TYR A 53 -3.35 -13.68 -5.82
C TYR A 53 -3.49 -12.33 -6.55
N VAL A 54 -3.15 -11.22 -5.90
CA VAL A 54 -3.12 -9.89 -6.54
C VAL A 54 -2.07 -9.84 -7.64
N ALA A 55 -0.88 -10.43 -7.44
CA ALA A 55 0.17 -10.50 -8.45
C ALA A 55 -0.30 -11.22 -9.72
N GLU A 56 -1.06 -12.31 -9.58
CA GLU A 56 -1.65 -13.03 -10.73
C GLU A 56 -2.65 -12.17 -11.52
N LYS A 57 -3.35 -11.25 -10.86
CA LYS A 57 -4.26 -10.29 -11.53
C LYS A 57 -3.48 -9.17 -12.20
N ALA A 58 -2.52 -8.59 -11.49
CA ALA A 58 -1.67 -7.51 -11.98
C ALA A 58 -0.88 -7.93 -13.24
N ALA A 59 -0.44 -9.19 -13.31
CA ALA A 59 0.24 -9.74 -14.48
C ALA A 59 -0.62 -9.67 -15.76
N LYS A 60 -1.95 -9.77 -15.65
CA LYS A 60 -2.87 -9.62 -16.80
C LYS A 60 -2.95 -8.19 -17.32
N GLU A 61 -2.56 -7.23 -16.48
CA GLU A 61 -2.48 -5.81 -16.80
C GLU A 61 -1.04 -5.39 -17.18
N GLY A 62 -0.11 -6.35 -17.29
CA GLY A 62 1.28 -6.10 -17.68
C GLY A 62 2.22 -5.70 -16.54
N ILE A 63 1.74 -5.76 -15.28
CA ILE A 63 2.50 -5.42 -14.09
C ILE A 63 3.08 -6.69 -13.45
N THR A 64 4.39 -6.70 -13.22
CA THR A 64 5.04 -7.75 -12.41
C THR A 64 5.08 -7.30 -10.95
N LEU A 65 4.38 -8.00 -10.07
CA LEU A 65 4.39 -7.72 -8.64
C LEU A 65 5.28 -8.73 -7.92
N GLU A 66 6.38 -8.26 -7.33
CA GLU A 66 7.30 -9.05 -6.51
C GLU A 66 6.89 -8.97 -5.04
N VAL A 67 6.35 -10.06 -4.50
CA VAL A 67 5.87 -10.11 -3.11
C VAL A 67 6.99 -10.60 -2.19
N THR A 68 7.43 -9.73 -1.27
CA THR A 68 8.42 -10.04 -0.25
C THR A 68 7.74 -10.20 1.10
N GLU A 69 7.86 -11.39 1.70
CA GLU A 69 7.40 -11.64 3.06
C GLU A 69 8.46 -11.17 4.06
N LEU A 70 8.05 -10.27 4.95
CA LEU A 70 8.83 -9.74 6.06
C LEU A 70 8.34 -10.39 7.36
N ASN A 71 9.26 -10.59 8.30
CA ASN A 71 9.01 -11.37 9.51
C ASN A 71 8.66 -10.51 10.74
N ASP A 72 8.58 -9.18 10.58
CA ASP A 72 8.32 -8.23 11.66
C ASP A 72 7.64 -6.95 11.17
N TYR A 73 7.16 -6.14 12.11
CA TYR A 73 6.40 -4.90 11.86
C TYR A 73 7.24 -3.61 11.85
N ASN A 74 8.55 -3.67 12.13
CA ASN A 74 9.42 -2.49 12.16
C ASN A 74 10.11 -2.27 10.81
N THR A 75 10.50 -3.36 10.16
CA THR A 75 11.25 -3.36 8.89
C THR A 75 10.49 -2.74 7.71
N PRO A 76 9.18 -2.97 7.48
CA PRO A 76 8.57 -2.62 6.19
C PRO A 76 8.55 -1.11 5.86
N ASN A 77 8.42 -0.23 6.86
CA ASN A 77 8.44 1.22 6.61
C ASN A 77 9.86 1.73 6.35
N THR A 78 10.86 1.19 7.04
CA THR A 78 12.27 1.49 6.76
C THR A 78 12.67 1.00 5.38
N ALA A 79 12.32 -0.23 5.01
CA ALA A 79 12.59 -0.77 3.66
C ALA A 79 11.94 0.07 2.55
N LEU A 80 10.76 0.65 2.81
CA LEU A 80 10.10 1.56 1.87
C LEU A 80 10.83 2.90 1.77
N LEU A 81 11.28 3.47 2.89
CA LEU A 81 12.08 4.71 2.88
C LEU A 81 13.43 4.53 2.18
N ASP A 82 14.07 3.39 2.40
CA ASP A 82 15.39 3.07 1.84
C ASP A 82 15.31 2.71 0.34
N GLY A 83 14.10 2.48 -0.18
CA GLY A 83 13.85 2.14 -1.59
C GLY A 83 14.08 0.67 -1.93
N ASP A 84 14.18 -0.21 -0.92
CA ASP A 84 14.29 -1.66 -1.12
C ASP A 84 12.98 -2.27 -1.64
N ILE A 85 11.85 -1.66 -1.28
CA ILE A 85 10.50 -1.98 -1.77
C ILE A 85 9.78 -0.71 -2.23
N ASP A 86 8.85 -0.84 -3.18
CA ASP A 86 8.09 0.29 -3.73
C ASP A 86 6.81 0.59 -2.93
N MET A 87 6.30 -0.40 -2.21
CA MET A 87 5.12 -0.30 -1.36
C MET A 87 5.12 -1.38 -0.26
N ASN A 88 4.30 -1.18 0.78
CA ASN A 88 4.03 -2.21 1.77
C ASN A 88 2.53 -2.34 2.06
N ALA A 89 2.11 -3.53 2.50
CA ALA A 89 0.74 -3.80 2.91
C ALA A 89 0.74 -4.62 4.21
N PHE A 90 0.80 -3.94 5.35
CA PHE A 90 0.83 -4.61 6.67
C PHE A 90 0.19 -3.82 7.81
N GLN A 91 -0.04 -2.52 7.63
CA GLN A 91 -0.37 -1.56 8.70
C GLN A 91 -1.72 -0.88 8.48
N HIS A 92 -2.21 -0.22 9.53
CA HIS A 92 -3.35 0.68 9.48
C HIS A 92 -2.90 2.15 9.62
N GLN A 93 -3.83 3.08 9.35
CA GLN A 93 -3.54 4.52 9.33
C GLN A 93 -2.92 5.04 10.64
N VAL A 94 -3.49 4.66 11.80
CA VAL A 94 -2.97 5.13 13.10
C VAL A 94 -1.49 4.77 13.31
N PHE A 95 -1.09 3.56 12.92
CA PHE A 95 0.30 3.12 13.04
C PHE A 95 1.21 3.90 12.08
N LEU A 96 0.77 4.13 10.83
CA LEU A 96 1.49 4.93 9.85
C LEU A 96 1.73 6.37 10.36
N ASP A 97 0.70 7.00 10.93
CA ASP A 97 0.78 8.36 11.46
C ASP A 97 1.76 8.46 12.64
N ASP A 98 1.68 7.52 13.59
CA ASP A 98 2.59 7.45 14.74
C ASP A 98 4.03 7.16 14.30
N TRP A 99 4.21 6.27 13.33
CA TRP A 99 5.52 5.91 12.79
C TRP A 99 6.17 7.09 12.06
N ASN A 100 5.42 7.78 11.18
CA ASN A 100 5.88 8.99 10.49
C ASN A 100 6.32 10.07 11.49
N LYS A 101 5.51 10.30 12.53
CA LYS A 101 5.84 11.25 13.59
C LYS A 101 7.12 10.87 14.33
N ALA A 102 7.31 9.59 14.64
CA ALA A 102 8.49 9.11 15.36
C ALA A 102 9.78 9.16 14.52
N HIS A 103 9.67 9.00 13.20
CA HIS A 103 10.82 8.90 12.29
C HIS A 103 11.03 10.16 11.44
N ASN A 104 10.22 11.21 11.64
CA ASN A 104 10.22 12.43 10.82
C ASN A 104 10.14 12.10 9.32
N ALA A 105 9.24 11.18 8.98
CA ALA A 105 9.01 10.67 7.64
C ALA A 105 7.64 11.12 7.11
N GLU A 106 7.46 11.02 5.79
CA GLU A 106 6.24 11.44 5.09
C GLU A 106 5.64 10.30 4.25
N LEU A 107 5.71 9.05 4.74
CA LEU A 107 5.11 7.92 4.05
C LEU A 107 3.59 8.12 3.92
N GLN A 108 3.05 7.84 2.73
CA GLN A 108 1.65 8.11 2.41
C GLN A 108 0.86 6.82 2.21
N ASN A 109 -0.39 6.85 2.66
CA ASN A 109 -1.37 5.82 2.33
C ASN A 109 -1.89 6.07 0.89
N ILE A 110 -1.78 5.06 0.03
CA ILE A 110 -2.27 5.12 -1.37
C ILE A 110 -3.57 4.33 -1.59
N GLY A 111 -4.06 3.61 -0.58
CA GLY A 111 -5.27 2.80 -0.69
C GLY A 111 -5.50 1.90 0.52
N TYR A 112 -6.78 1.65 0.81
CA TYR A 112 -7.19 0.69 1.82
C TYR A 112 -7.34 -0.71 1.21
N THR A 113 -6.89 -1.74 1.94
CA THR A 113 -6.98 -3.14 1.51
C THR A 113 -8.21 -3.82 2.09
N PHE A 114 -8.19 -4.07 3.40
CA PHE A 114 -9.31 -4.66 4.14
C PHE A 114 -9.23 -4.28 5.63
N ALA A 115 -10.34 -4.43 6.34
CA ALA A 115 -10.41 -4.21 7.78
C ALA A 115 -10.42 -5.55 8.51
N VAL A 116 -9.60 -5.68 9.56
CA VAL A 116 -9.63 -6.82 10.48
C VAL A 116 -10.27 -6.35 11.79
N PRO A 117 -11.48 -6.83 12.14
CA PRO A 117 -12.12 -6.44 13.38
C PRO A 117 -11.39 -7.06 14.57
N LEU A 118 -11.02 -6.23 15.55
CA LEU A 118 -10.50 -6.72 16.82
C LEU A 118 -11.61 -7.37 17.64
N ARG A 119 -11.26 -8.47 18.30
CA ARG A 119 -12.17 -9.25 19.14
C ARG A 119 -11.48 -9.63 20.44
N LEU A 120 -12.26 -9.69 21.52
CA LEU A 120 -11.82 -10.28 22.78
C LEU A 120 -12.05 -11.79 22.71
N TYR A 121 -11.02 -12.54 23.11
CA TYR A 121 -11.08 -13.99 23.20
C TYR A 121 -10.79 -14.41 24.63
N SER A 122 -11.42 -15.50 25.06
CA SER A 122 -11.23 -16.05 26.40
C SER A 122 -11.32 -17.57 26.32
N SER A 123 -10.39 -18.24 27.00
CA SER A 123 -10.41 -19.70 27.18
C SER A 123 -11.21 -20.14 28.40
N LYS A 124 -11.66 -19.20 29.26
CA LYS A 124 -12.29 -19.47 30.55
C LYS A 124 -13.71 -18.93 30.64
N TYR A 125 -13.86 -17.62 30.44
CA TYR A 125 -15.12 -16.89 30.48
C TYR A 125 -15.77 -16.84 29.11
N LYS A 126 -17.10 -16.94 29.06
CA LYS A 126 -17.90 -16.96 27.82
C LYS A 126 -18.54 -15.61 27.49
N SER A 127 -18.63 -14.72 28.46
CA SER A 127 -19.16 -13.37 28.28
C SER A 127 -18.37 -12.36 29.13
N LEU A 128 -18.59 -11.07 28.87
CA LEU A 128 -17.96 -10.00 29.65
C LEU A 128 -18.49 -9.95 31.09
N ASP A 129 -19.74 -10.35 31.31
CA ASP A 129 -20.38 -10.34 32.64
C ASP A 129 -19.82 -11.41 33.59
N GLU A 130 -19.11 -12.40 33.05
CA GLU A 130 -18.43 -13.44 33.85
C GLU A 130 -17.04 -13.00 34.34
N LEU A 131 -16.55 -11.83 33.91
CA LEU A 131 -15.23 -11.34 34.31
C LEU A 131 -15.23 -10.93 35.79
N PRO A 132 -14.29 -11.42 36.62
CA PRO A 132 -14.17 -10.98 38.00
C PRO A 132 -13.70 -9.53 38.07
N GLU A 133 -14.00 -8.85 39.17
CA GLU A 133 -13.40 -7.54 39.45
C GLU A 133 -11.86 -7.61 39.34
N LYS A 134 -11.28 -6.59 38.70
CA LYS A 134 -9.83 -6.49 38.45
C LYS A 134 -9.26 -7.63 37.59
N ALA A 135 -10.08 -8.22 36.70
CA ALA A 135 -9.61 -9.13 35.68
C ALA A 135 -8.42 -8.53 34.90
N LYS A 136 -7.39 -9.34 34.67
CA LYS A 136 -6.24 -8.96 33.85
C LYS A 136 -6.52 -9.36 32.40
N ILE A 137 -6.44 -8.38 31.50
CA ILE A 137 -6.63 -8.58 30.07
C ILE A 137 -5.27 -8.44 29.40
N ALA A 138 -4.85 -9.47 28.67
CA ALA A 138 -3.67 -9.39 27.82
C ALA A 138 -4.01 -8.58 26.56
N ILE A 139 -3.15 -7.63 26.23
CA ILE A 139 -3.23 -6.81 25.02
C ILE A 139 -1.99 -7.06 24.17
N SER A 140 -2.06 -6.76 22.87
CA SER A 140 -0.86 -6.90 22.04
C SER A 140 0.22 -5.92 22.48
N SER A 141 1.47 -6.40 22.52
CA SER A 141 2.66 -5.58 22.74
C SER A 141 3.35 -5.17 21.43
N ASP A 142 2.90 -5.71 20.29
CA ASP A 142 3.50 -5.36 19.01
C ASP A 142 3.08 -3.94 18.57
N PRO A 143 3.90 -3.22 17.81
CA PRO A 143 3.64 -1.82 17.48
C PRO A 143 2.31 -1.57 16.76
N VAL A 144 1.91 -2.48 15.85
CA VAL A 144 0.66 -2.38 15.08
C VAL A 144 -0.54 -2.68 15.99
N GLY A 145 -0.48 -3.79 16.73
CA GLY A 145 -1.54 -4.19 17.65
C GLY A 145 -1.73 -3.24 18.83
N SER A 146 -0.66 -2.59 19.28
CA SER A 146 -0.68 -1.68 20.44
C SER A 146 -1.54 -0.43 20.21
N ALA A 147 -1.68 0.02 18.95
CA ALA A 147 -2.53 1.17 18.60
C ALA A 147 -4.01 0.94 18.90
N TYR A 148 -4.45 -0.33 18.96
CA TYR A 148 -5.80 -0.72 19.29
C TYR A 148 -5.97 -1.13 20.77
N ALA A 149 -4.91 -1.10 21.56
CA ALA A 149 -5.01 -1.34 22.98
C ALA A 149 -5.77 -0.20 23.67
N ILE A 150 -6.49 -0.55 24.74
CA ILE A 150 -7.12 0.44 25.61
C ILE A 150 -5.98 1.26 26.25
N LYS A 151 -5.91 2.56 25.92
CA LYS A 151 -5.05 3.51 26.62
C LYS A 151 -5.63 3.71 28.02
N VAL A 152 -4.95 3.20 29.03
CA VAL A 152 -5.25 3.40 30.46
C VAL A 152 -4.48 4.57 31.04
#